data_AF-A0A9D4HFP2-F1
#
_entry.id   AF-A0A9D4HFP2-F1
#
_cell.length_a   1.000
_cell.length_b   1.000
_cell.length_c   1.000
_cell.angle_alpha   90.00
_cell.angle_beta   90.00
_cell.angle_gamma   90.00
#
_symmetry.space_group_name_H-M   'P 1'
#
loop_
_entity.id
_entity.type
_entity.pdbx_description
1 polymer ?
#
loop_
_entity_poly.entity_id
_entity_poly.type
_entity_poly.pdbx_seq_one_letter_code
_entity_poly.pdbx_strand_id
1 'polypeptide(L)'
;MRVYVYVSSFDPLRLYVFEDGLARFASMKYSSSMKHLANKFMHLTNYSVNKRNADYQANADDTVCQGHKWSLKALWNYMKRQGINTNAIWESMKDLIIKTIIWYEQHL
;
A
#
# COMPACT_ATOMS: atom_id res chain seq x y z
N MET A 1 1.65 0.79 1.30
CA MET A 1 0.64 0.34 0.31
C MET A 1 0.85 1.10 -1.00
N ARG A 2 0.57 0.47 -2.14
CA ARG A 2 0.57 1.08 -3.47
C ARG A 2 -0.76 0.76 -4.13
N VAL A 3 -1.54 1.78 -4.39
CA VAL A 3 -2.80 1.73 -5.16
C VAL A 3 -2.52 2.33 -6.54
N TYR A 4 -3.11 1.74 -7.57
CA TYR A 4 -2.97 2.19 -8.95
C TYR A 4 -4.26 2.88 -9.38
N VAL A 5 -4.14 4.10 -9.91
CA VAL A 5 -5.26 4.92 -10.37
C VAL A 5 -4.95 5.36 -11.80
N TYR A 6 -5.90 5.14 -12.69
CA TYR A 6 -5.84 5.57 -14.08
C TYR A 6 -6.84 6.71 -14.31
N VAL A 7 -6.37 7.81 -14.90
CA VAL A 7 -7.20 8.95 -15.29
C VAL A 7 -7.33 8.90 -16.80
N SER A 8 -8.55 8.68 -17.31
CA SER A 8 -8.79 8.59 -18.76
C SER A 8 -9.19 9.91 -19.39
N SER A 9 -9.74 10.83 -18.59
CA SER A 9 -10.28 12.11 -19.02
C SER A 9 -10.35 13.05 -17.83
N PHE A 10 -10.12 14.35 -18.07
CA PHE A 10 -10.33 15.42 -17.08
C PHE A 10 -11.64 16.18 -17.35
N ASP A 11 -12.12 16.24 -18.59
CA ASP A 11 -13.40 16.88 -18.93
C ASP A 11 -14.25 15.98 -19.85
N PRO A 12 -15.24 15.23 -19.31
CA PRO A 12 -15.56 15.09 -17.90
C PRO A 12 -14.50 14.25 -17.16
N LEU A 13 -14.31 14.49 -15.86
CA LEU A 13 -13.37 13.73 -15.02
C LEU A 13 -13.75 12.26 -14.95
N ARG A 14 -12.82 11.37 -15.34
CA ARG A 14 -12.99 9.91 -15.32
C ARG A 14 -11.79 9.21 -14.70
N LEU A 15 -12.03 8.52 -13.58
CA LEU A 15 -11.03 7.86 -12.77
C LEU A 15 -11.34 6.37 -12.62
N TYR A 16 -10.32 5.53 -12.71
CA TYR A 16 -10.41 4.09 -12.51
C TYR A 16 -9.37 3.67 -11.46
N VAL A 17 -9.83 3.11 -10.36
CA VAL A 17 -8.95 2.54 -9.34
C VAL A 17 -8.82 1.05 -9.61
N PHE A 18 -7.60 0.57 -9.79
CA PHE A 18 -7.37 -0.86 -9.96
C PHE A 18 -7.73 -1.59 -8.66
N GLU A 19 -8.47 -2.69 -8.77
CA GLU A 19 -8.97 -3.44 -7.60
C GLU A 19 -7.85 -4.11 -6.79
N ASP A 20 -6.70 -4.34 -7.41
CA ASP A 20 -5.52 -4.87 -6.73
C ASP A 20 -4.41 -3.83 -6.67
N GLY A 21 -3.41 -4.13 -5.85
CA GLY A 21 -2.28 -3.26 -5.60
C GLY A 21 -1.18 -4.03 -4.90
N LEU A 22 -0.27 -3.28 -4.27
CA LEU A 22 0.81 -3.89 -3.50
C LEU A 22 0.82 -3.40 -2.06
N ALA A 23 0.73 -4.32 -1.12
CA ALA A 23 1.14 -4.09 0.25
C ALA A 23 2.63 -4.42 0.38
N ARG A 24 3.42 -3.45 0.88
CA ARG A 24 4.87 -3.60 1.08
C ARG A 24 5.15 -3.48 2.56
N PHE A 25 5.90 -4.44 3.09
CA PHE A 25 6.24 -4.51 4.50
C PHE A 25 7.74 -4.23 4.69
N ALA A 26 8.06 -3.68 5.85
CA ALA A 26 9.43 -3.54 6.30
C ALA A 26 10.00 -4.93 6.66
N SER A 27 11.29 -5.17 6.41
CA SER A 27 11.91 -6.48 6.64
C SER A 27 12.28 -6.74 8.10
N MET A 28 12.13 -5.75 8.97
CA MET A 28 12.34 -5.88 10.42
C MET A 28 11.09 -5.50 11.20
N LYS A 29 10.89 -6.18 12.33
CA LYS A 29 9.79 -5.87 13.26
C LYS A 29 9.89 -4.44 13.76
N TYR A 30 8.76 -3.74 13.76
CA TYR A 30 8.67 -2.35 14.20
C TYR A 30 8.98 -2.18 15.69
N SER A 31 9.69 -1.11 16.03
CA SER A 31 9.93 -0.63 17.41
C SER A 31 9.91 0.89 17.44
N SER A 32 9.22 1.48 18.41
CA SER A 32 9.15 2.93 18.63
C SER A 32 10.34 3.50 19.42
N SER A 33 11.30 2.67 19.83
CA SER A 33 12.46 3.14 20.59
C SER A 33 13.35 4.04 19.76
N MET A 34 13.73 5.20 20.32
CA MET A 34 14.71 6.12 19.70
C MET A 34 16.03 5.43 19.35
N LYS A 35 16.42 4.36 20.08
CA LYS A 35 17.62 3.57 19.80
C LYS A 35 17.61 2.91 18.42
N HIS A 36 16.42 2.66 17.87
CA HIS A 36 16.24 1.98 16.59
C HIS A 36 15.80 2.92 15.46
N LEU A 37 15.76 4.23 15.70
CA LEU A 37 15.27 5.21 14.71
C LEU A 37 16.13 5.25 13.44
N ALA A 38 17.43 5.02 13.55
CA ALA A 38 18.34 4.98 12.40
C ALA A 38 18.13 3.73 11.51
N ASN A 39 17.40 2.71 11.98
CA ASN A 39 17.22 1.48 11.23
C ASN A 39 16.14 1.61 10.15
N LYS A 40 16.61 1.88 8.92
CA LYS A 40 15.74 2.08 7.75
C LYS A 40 14.94 0.84 7.36
N PHE A 41 15.40 -0.37 7.67
CA PHE A 41 14.70 -1.63 7.36
C PHE A 41 13.49 -1.90 8.28
N MET A 42 13.33 -1.09 9.33
CA MET A 42 12.20 -1.13 10.26
C MET A 42 11.17 -0.05 9.92
N HIS A 43 11.63 1.15 9.59
CA HIS A 43 10.77 2.33 9.46
C HIS A 43 10.36 2.64 8.03
N LEU A 44 11.08 2.12 7.04
CA LEU A 44 10.75 2.32 5.63
C LEU A 44 10.19 1.02 5.05
N THR A 45 9.12 1.14 4.27
CA THR A 45 8.51 0.01 3.53
C THR A 45 8.91 -0.01 2.05
N ASN A 46 9.85 0.85 1.65
CA ASN A 46 10.33 0.94 0.28
C ASN A 46 11.02 -0.38 -0.12
N TYR A 47 10.61 -0.95 -1.26
CA TYR A 47 11.23 -2.15 -1.81
C TYR A 47 12.72 -1.95 -2.09
N SER A 48 13.12 -0.79 -2.64
CA SER A 48 14.52 -0.47 -2.95
C SER A 48 15.45 -0.49 -1.73
N VAL A 49 14.89 -0.22 -0.55
CA VAL A 49 15.59 -0.28 0.74
C VAL A 49 15.57 -1.72 1.25
N ASN A 50 14.39 -2.30 1.47
CA ASN A 50 14.24 -3.58 2.14
C ASN A 50 14.84 -4.77 1.37
N LYS A 51 14.87 -4.73 0.03
CA LYS A 51 15.51 -5.79 -0.78
C LYS A 51 17.00 -5.99 -0.49
N ARG A 52 17.65 -5.03 0.18
CA ARG A 52 19.06 -5.10 0.57
C ARG A 52 19.29 -5.74 1.94
N ASN A 53 18.22 -6.00 2.70
CA ASN A 53 18.32 -6.69 3.98
C ASN A 53 18.35 -8.21 3.75
N ALA A 54 19.22 -8.93 4.47
CA ALA A 54 19.29 -10.39 4.44
C ALA A 54 17.96 -11.05 4.87
N ASP A 55 17.21 -10.40 5.77
CA ASP A 55 15.92 -10.91 6.25
C ASP A 55 14.77 -10.68 5.26
N TYR A 56 15.02 -10.03 4.12
CA TYR A 56 13.99 -9.79 3.12
C TYR A 56 13.59 -11.06 2.39
N GLN A 57 12.40 -11.54 2.70
CA GLN A 57 11.74 -12.61 1.97
C GLN A 57 10.95 -12.05 0.78
N ALA A 58 11.41 -12.36 -0.42
CA ALA A 58 10.64 -12.20 -1.65
C ALA A 58 9.60 -13.30 -1.75
N ASN A 59 8.39 -12.96 -2.20
CA ASN A 59 7.37 -13.97 -2.47
C ASN A 59 7.54 -14.52 -3.87
N ALA A 60 7.47 -15.84 -3.99
CA ALA A 60 7.31 -16.50 -5.29
C ALA A 60 5.92 -16.21 -5.88
N ASP A 61 4.93 -16.00 -5.01
CA ASP A 61 3.55 -15.63 -5.37
C ASP A 61 3.05 -14.53 -4.42
N ASP A 62 2.83 -13.34 -4.96
CA ASP A 62 2.35 -12.18 -4.20
C ASP A 62 0.90 -12.35 -3.69
N THR A 63 0.15 -13.35 -4.18
CA THR A 63 -1.20 -13.66 -3.70
C THR A 63 -1.21 -14.39 -2.36
N VAL A 64 -0.07 -14.99 -2.00
CA VAL A 64 0.11 -15.68 -0.72
C VAL A 64 0.54 -14.67 0.35
N CYS A 65 -0.06 -14.74 1.53
CA CYS A 65 0.27 -13.88 2.68
C CYS A 65 1.62 -14.28 3.34
N GLN A 66 2.68 -14.43 2.55
CA GLN A 66 4.03 -14.76 3.00
C GLN A 66 4.97 -13.58 2.68
N GLY A 67 6.17 -13.54 3.26
CA GLY A 67 7.19 -12.53 2.96
C GLY A 67 6.75 -11.05 3.06
N HIS A 68 7.45 -10.18 2.34
CA HIS A 68 7.37 -8.71 2.53
C HIS A 68 6.64 -7.93 1.43
N LYS A 69 5.98 -8.64 0.50
CA LYS A 69 5.25 -8.04 -0.62
C LYS A 69 3.95 -8.80 -0.88
N TRP A 70 2.81 -8.30 -0.43
CA TRP A 70 1.52 -8.95 -0.69
C TRP A 70 0.75 -8.21 -1.77
N SER A 71 -0.14 -8.91 -2.46
CA SER A 71 -1.24 -8.28 -3.18
C SER A 71 -2.16 -7.56 -2.21
N LEU A 72 -2.81 -6.51 -2.67
CA LEU A 72 -3.77 -5.77 -1.85
C LEU A 72 -4.98 -6.66 -1.51
N LYS A 73 -5.38 -7.56 -2.43
CA LYS A 73 -6.38 -8.59 -2.18
C LYS A 73 -6.01 -9.52 -1.02
N ALA A 74 -4.76 -9.99 -0.98
CA ALA A 74 -4.27 -10.82 0.12
C ALA A 74 -4.32 -10.08 1.46
N LEU A 75 -3.93 -8.80 1.48
CA LEU A 75 -4.05 -7.95 2.66
C LEU A 75 -5.51 -7.79 3.12
N TRP A 76 -6.44 -7.54 2.21
CA TRP A 76 -7.86 -7.42 2.55
C TRP A 76 -8.41 -8.71 3.15
N ASN A 77 -8.06 -9.86 2.58
CA ASN A 77 -8.47 -11.15 3.13
C ASN A 77 -7.90 -11.36 4.53
N TYR A 78 -6.64 -10.98 4.76
CA TYR A 78 -6.03 -11.01 6.09
C TYR A 78 -6.77 -10.11 7.09
N MET A 79 -7.03 -8.86 6.74
CA MET A 79 -7.74 -7.90 7.61
C MET A 79 -9.17 -8.32 7.93
N LYS A 80 -9.91 -8.85 6.94
CA LYS A 80 -11.26 -9.40 7.16
C LYS A 80 -11.25 -10.55 8.16
N ARG A 81 -10.26 -11.45 8.09
CA ARG A 81 -10.09 -12.53 9.08
C ARG A 81 -9.79 -12.01 10.49
N GLN A 82 -9.21 -10.82 10.61
CA GLN A 82 -8.99 -10.14 11.90
C GLN A 82 -10.20 -9.33 12.37
N GLY A 83 -11.34 -9.39 11.67
CA GLY A 83 -12.56 -8.64 12.03
C GLY A 83 -12.52 -7.15 11.67
N ILE A 84 -11.57 -6.71 10.83
CA ILE A 84 -11.46 -5.30 10.41
C ILE A 84 -12.42 -5.03 9.25
N ASN A 85 -13.15 -3.91 9.33
CA ASN A 85 -14.03 -3.45 8.25
C ASN A 85 -13.21 -2.86 7.08
N THR A 86 -12.79 -3.71 6.15
CA THR A 86 -12.01 -3.27 4.97
C THR A 86 -12.80 -2.39 4.02
N ASN A 87 -14.13 -2.49 4.00
CA ASN A 87 -14.97 -1.68 3.10
C ASN A 87 -14.93 -0.20 3.51
N ALA A 88 -15.00 0.09 4.81
CA ALA A 88 -14.86 1.46 5.32
C ALA A 88 -13.49 2.08 4.97
N ILE A 89 -12.42 1.27 5.07
CA ILE A 89 -11.07 1.69 4.67
C ILE A 89 -11.05 1.98 3.16
N TRP A 90 -11.62 1.10 2.35
CA TRP A 90 -11.63 1.25 0.89
C TRP A 90 -12.39 2.49 0.42
N GLU A 91 -13.55 2.79 1.00
CA GLU A 91 -14.30 4.01 0.70
C GLU A 91 -13.53 5.27 1.11
N SER A 92 -12.87 5.25 2.28
CA SER A 92 -12.00 6.36 2.71
C SER A 92 -10.81 6.58 1.76
N MET A 93 -10.25 5.49 1.21
CA MET A 93 -9.17 5.59 0.22
C MET A 93 -9.66 6.16 -1.12
N LYS A 94 -10.84 5.75 -1.60
CA LYS A 94 -11.43 6.32 -2.82
C LYS A 94 -11.69 7.82 -2.66
N ASP A 95 -12.25 8.23 -1.53
CA ASP A 95 -12.52 9.63 -1.22
C ASP A 95 -11.23 10.47 -1.23
N LEU A 96 -10.15 9.97 -0.60
CA LEU A 96 -8.82 10.61 -0.65
C LEU A 96 -8.30 10.76 -2.09
N ILE A 97 -8.41 9.70 -2.90
CA ILE A 97 -7.98 9.71 -4.31
C ILE A 97 -8.74 10.76 -5.11
N ILE A 98 -10.08 10.76 -5.02
CA ILE A 98 -10.95 11.69 -5.74
C ILE A 98 -10.63 13.12 -5.35
N LYS A 99 -10.54 13.43 -4.05
CA LYS A 99 -10.23 14.79 -3.55
C LYS A 99 -8.85 15.26 -4.02
N THR A 100 -7.86 14.39 -4.00
CA THR A 100 -6.50 14.72 -4.46
C THR A 100 -6.49 15.08 -5.94
N ILE A 101 -7.25 14.34 -6.77
CA ILE A 101 -7.26 14.56 -8.22
C ILE A 101 -8.13 15.76 -8.60
N ILE A 102 -9.29 15.97 -7.97
CA ILE A 102 -10.12 17.17 -8.17
C ILE A 102 -9.31 18.43 -7.84
N TRP A 103 -8.52 18.41 -6.77
CA TRP A 103 -7.65 19.54 -6.43
C TRP A 103 -6.63 19.81 -7.54
N TYR A 104 -6.07 18.77 -8.15
CA TYR A 104 -5.12 18.90 -9.25
C TYR A 104 -5.78 19.36 -10.56
N GLU A 105 -6.99 18.91 -10.86
CA GLU A 105 -7.77 19.31 -12.04
C GLU A 105 -7.95 20.84 -12.12
N GLN A 106 -8.13 21.53 -10.99
CA GLN A 106 -8.23 23.00 -10.95
C GLN A 106 -6.97 23.74 -11.44
N HIS A 107 -5.86 23.02 -11.62
CA HIS A 107 -4.58 23.56 -12.06
C HIS A 107 -4.18 23.11 -13.48
N LEU A 108 -5.02 22.30 -14.14
CA LEU A 108 -4.88 21.89 -15.54
C LEU A 108 -5.62 22.87 -16.46
#